data_AF-A0A239IL78-F1
#
_entry.id   AF-A0A239IL78-F1
#
_cell.length_a   1.000
_cell.length_b   1.000
_cell.length_c   1.000
_cell.angle_alpha   90.00
_cell.angle_beta   90.00
_cell.angle_gamma   90.00
#
_symmetry.space_group_name_H-M   'P 1'
#
loop_
_entity.id
_entity.type
_entity.pdbx_description
1 polymer ?
#
loop_
_entity_poly.entity_id
_entity_poly.type
_entity_poly.pdbx_seq_one_letter_code
_entity_poly.pdbx_strand_id
1 'polypeptide(L)'
;MKETGRTESKAAAARASVPRHGRQDVIQGVAPDLAHSIDENGSLVTVPPADWIVCFVPGLKKQWWHRFCNRDHKHVFALRPMETGSWVLVEPWWTRLMVTVLPSSDAVRFLRWGAAGDMVRLREAVPGRGNQLKGWFNCAVMVGFLLGRSSWVWTPHALYKQLVSETGAEHEDVESLLVEHFRKVLDRNMRRALSLDARIARRSTAEILTELARNILSLIMSREIIDLHHTAIIEAERFPGVAQCYQDHAERPAVSAIADVLRSAAEAGEFAMEDPDAFAHSLMGLMRGTLHLDLMIGIAAQPTPEDIDYRARAAVDVILKSL
;
A
#
# COMPACT_ATOMS: atom_id res chain seq x y z
N MET A 1 -30.59 -16.46 78.18
CA MET A 1 -31.30 -17.16 77.08
C MET A 1 -31.49 -16.15 75.97
N LYS A 2 -30.64 -16.20 74.93
CA LYS A 2 -30.89 -16.86 73.63
C LYS A 2 -32.06 -16.19 72.88
N GLU A 3 -31.99 -15.82 71.60
CA GLU A 3 -30.94 -15.79 70.59
C GLU A 3 -31.52 -15.01 69.39
N THR A 4 -30.69 -14.16 68.79
CA THR A 4 -30.52 -13.88 67.35
C THR A 4 -31.72 -13.98 66.37
N GLY A 5 -31.98 -12.86 65.69
CA GLY A 5 -32.68 -12.80 64.39
C GLY A 5 -32.03 -11.74 63.50
N ARG A 6 -30.99 -12.14 62.76
CA ARG A 6 -30.18 -11.31 61.87
C ARG A 6 -30.87 -11.17 60.50
N THR A 7 -30.91 -9.94 60.03
CA THR A 7 -31.34 -9.41 58.73
C THR A 7 -30.72 -10.10 57.52
N GLU A 8 -31.53 -10.46 56.52
CA GLU A 8 -31.09 -10.58 55.12
C GLU A 8 -32.13 -9.95 54.17
N SER A 9 -31.74 -8.81 53.60
CA SER A 9 -32.44 -8.07 52.55
C SER A 9 -32.02 -8.61 51.18
N LYS A 10 -32.99 -9.03 50.38
CA LYS A 10 -32.83 -9.44 48.98
C LYS A 10 -32.41 -8.24 48.12
N ALA A 11 -31.12 -8.13 47.81
CA ALA A 11 -30.63 -7.26 46.76
C ALA A 11 -30.50 -8.04 45.44
N ALA A 12 -31.19 -7.54 44.41
CA ALA A 12 -31.14 -8.03 43.05
C ALA A 12 -29.75 -7.76 42.43
N ALA A 13 -29.07 -8.82 41.98
CA ALA A 13 -27.89 -8.71 41.13
C ALA A 13 -28.28 -9.14 39.72
N ALA A 14 -28.34 -8.17 38.81
CA ALA A 14 -28.44 -8.38 37.38
C ALA A 14 -27.21 -9.17 36.91
N ARG A 15 -27.40 -10.46 36.62
CA ARG A 15 -26.40 -11.28 35.93
C ARG A 15 -26.39 -10.84 34.47
N ALA A 16 -25.30 -10.20 34.04
CA ALA A 16 -24.98 -10.04 32.64
C ALA A 16 -24.99 -11.44 31.98
N SER A 17 -25.85 -11.60 30.97
CA SER A 17 -25.97 -12.82 30.18
C SER A 17 -24.71 -13.00 29.34
N VAL A 18 -23.81 -13.89 29.77
CA VAL A 18 -22.73 -14.41 28.93
C VAL A 18 -23.37 -15.15 27.74
N PRO A 19 -23.05 -14.81 26.48
CA PRO A 19 -23.57 -15.56 25.34
C PRO A 19 -23.02 -16.98 25.41
N ARG A 20 -23.93 -17.95 25.52
CA ARG A 20 -23.63 -19.39 25.44
C ARG A 20 -23.01 -19.66 24.07
N HIS A 21 -21.68 -19.72 24.02
CA HIS A 21 -20.98 -20.29 22.88
C HIS A 21 -21.37 -21.77 22.83
N GLY A 22 -22.06 -22.16 21.76
CA GLY A 22 -22.36 -23.57 21.51
C GLY A 22 -21.05 -24.36 21.52
N ARG A 23 -21.08 -25.59 22.03
CA ARG A 23 -19.99 -26.56 21.84
C ARG A 23 -19.69 -26.62 20.34
N GLN A 24 -18.64 -25.96 19.90
CA GLN A 24 -18.03 -26.26 18.62
C GLN A 24 -17.33 -27.60 18.83
N ASP A 25 -17.83 -28.63 18.15
CA ASP A 25 -17.19 -29.95 18.15
C ASP A 25 -15.78 -29.78 17.58
N VAL A 26 -14.78 -29.78 18.47
CA VAL A 26 -13.37 -29.70 18.08
C VAL A 26 -13.08 -30.93 17.23
N ILE A 27 -12.76 -30.70 15.95
CA ILE A 27 -12.44 -31.78 15.00
C ILE A 27 -11.22 -32.53 15.53
N GLN A 28 -11.32 -33.85 15.64
CA GLN A 28 -10.27 -34.70 16.15
C GLN A 28 -8.95 -34.45 15.38
N GLY A 29 -7.88 -34.10 16.11
CA GLY A 29 -6.57 -33.77 15.53
C GLY A 29 -6.30 -32.28 15.31
N VAL A 30 -7.31 -31.41 15.47
CA VAL A 30 -7.11 -29.95 15.49
C VAL A 30 -6.81 -29.51 16.92
N ALA A 31 -5.75 -28.72 17.09
CA ALA A 31 -5.37 -28.19 18.40
C ALA A 31 -6.53 -27.33 18.96
N PRO A 32 -6.93 -27.51 20.24
CA PRO A 32 -8.11 -26.83 20.79
C PRO A 32 -8.04 -25.30 20.70
N ASP A 33 -6.84 -24.72 20.85
CA ASP A 33 -6.60 -23.28 20.70
C ASP A 33 -6.95 -22.77 19.29
N LEU A 34 -6.67 -23.54 18.23
CA LEU A 34 -7.06 -23.19 16.87
C LEU A 34 -8.56 -23.29 16.66
N ALA A 35 -9.20 -24.32 17.21
CA ALA A 35 -10.67 -24.48 17.12
C ALA A 35 -11.41 -23.34 17.82
N HIS A 36 -10.84 -22.77 18.88
CA HIS A 36 -11.37 -21.59 19.59
C HIS A 36 -10.98 -20.25 18.96
N SER A 37 -10.03 -20.23 18.02
CA SER A 37 -9.57 -19.02 17.32
C SER A 37 -10.33 -18.75 16.00
N ILE A 38 -11.37 -19.51 15.72
CA ILE A 38 -12.19 -19.35 14.52
C ILE A 38 -13.14 -18.16 14.70
N ASP A 39 -13.07 -17.20 13.78
CA ASP A 39 -13.97 -16.05 13.76
C ASP A 39 -15.39 -16.41 13.27
N GLU A 40 -16.28 -15.41 13.27
CA GLU A 40 -17.68 -15.58 12.84
C GLU A 40 -17.85 -16.06 11.38
N ASN A 41 -16.78 -15.97 10.57
CA ASN A 41 -16.76 -16.36 9.16
C ASN A 41 -16.03 -17.68 8.91
N GLY A 42 -15.59 -18.38 9.96
CA GLY A 42 -14.89 -19.65 9.84
C GLY A 42 -13.38 -19.52 9.57
N SER A 43 -12.80 -18.32 9.73
CA SER A 43 -11.37 -18.07 9.52
C SER A 43 -10.58 -18.14 10.82
N LEU A 44 -9.34 -18.63 10.78
CA LEU A 44 -8.41 -18.59 11.92
C LEU A 44 -7.95 -17.16 12.27
N VAL A 45 -8.03 -16.25 11.30
CA VAL A 45 -7.69 -14.84 11.47
C VAL A 45 -8.74 -14.01 10.73
N THR A 46 -9.30 -13.03 11.42
CA THR A 46 -10.22 -12.08 10.78
C THR A 46 -9.46 -11.18 9.82
N VAL A 47 -9.80 -11.30 8.54
CA VAL A 47 -9.28 -10.45 7.48
C VAL A 47 -10.39 -9.49 7.04
N PRO A 48 -10.18 -8.17 7.12
CA PRO A 48 -11.20 -7.21 6.69
C PRO A 48 -11.40 -7.29 5.17
N PRO A 49 -12.62 -7.00 4.66
CA PRO A 49 -12.87 -6.95 3.23
C PRO A 49 -11.93 -5.94 2.54
N ALA A 50 -11.36 -6.36 1.42
CA ALA A 50 -10.52 -5.53 0.57
C ALA A 50 -11.27 -4.97 -0.64
N ASP A 51 -10.81 -3.82 -1.12
CA ASP A 51 -11.19 -3.28 -2.42
C ASP A 51 -10.24 -3.83 -3.49
N TRP A 52 -10.81 -4.25 -4.61
CA TRP A 52 -10.12 -4.84 -5.75
C TRP A 52 -10.39 -4.04 -7.01
N ILE A 53 -9.33 -3.83 -7.80
CA ILE A 53 -9.38 -3.29 -9.16
C ILE A 53 -9.52 -4.47 -10.11
N VAL A 54 -10.72 -4.67 -10.65
CA VAL A 54 -11.05 -5.75 -11.57
C VAL A 54 -10.85 -5.27 -13.00
N CYS A 55 -9.92 -5.87 -13.71
CA CYS A 55 -9.53 -5.47 -15.06
C CYS A 55 -10.09 -6.45 -16.09
N PHE A 56 -10.99 -5.97 -16.94
CA PHE A 56 -11.52 -6.69 -18.10
C PHE A 56 -10.78 -6.24 -19.34
N VAL A 57 -10.10 -7.17 -20.01
CA VAL A 57 -9.05 -6.80 -20.96
C VAL A 57 -9.13 -7.56 -22.29
N PRO A 58 -8.64 -6.95 -23.39
CA PRO A 58 -8.49 -7.63 -24.65
C PRO A 58 -7.41 -8.72 -24.55
N GLY A 59 -7.43 -9.68 -25.46
CA GLY A 59 -6.45 -10.78 -25.44
C GLY A 59 -5.10 -10.34 -26.02
N LEU A 60 -4.00 -10.67 -25.33
CA LEU A 60 -2.62 -10.35 -25.76
C LEU A 60 -2.16 -11.10 -27.01
N LYS A 61 -2.73 -12.29 -27.28
CA LYS A 61 -2.43 -13.11 -28.45
C LYS A 61 -3.72 -13.47 -29.16
N LYS A 62 -3.72 -13.44 -30.49
CA LYS A 62 -4.89 -13.82 -31.29
C LYS A 62 -5.23 -15.30 -31.08
N GLN A 63 -6.46 -15.58 -30.68
CA GLN A 63 -7.01 -16.94 -30.58
C GLN A 63 -8.17 -17.11 -31.55
N TRP A 64 -8.43 -18.34 -31.98
CA TRP A 64 -9.51 -18.66 -32.92
C TRP A 64 -10.89 -18.27 -32.38
N TRP A 65 -11.10 -18.40 -31.07
CA TRP A 65 -12.37 -18.09 -30.41
C TRP A 65 -12.61 -16.59 -30.19
N HIS A 66 -11.61 -15.73 -30.40
CA HIS A 66 -11.74 -14.28 -30.17
C HIS A 66 -12.87 -13.62 -30.96
N ARG A 67 -13.29 -14.21 -32.09
CA ARG A 67 -14.36 -13.69 -32.95
C ARG A 67 -15.75 -13.89 -32.37
N PHE A 68 -15.90 -14.79 -31.39
CA PHE A 68 -17.18 -15.14 -30.78
C PHE A 68 -17.39 -14.52 -29.39
N CYS A 69 -16.42 -13.72 -28.92
CA CYS A 69 -16.47 -13.05 -27.62
C CYS A 69 -16.28 -11.54 -27.79
N ASN A 70 -16.67 -10.78 -26.78
CA ASN A 70 -16.45 -9.33 -26.73
C ASN A 70 -14.98 -9.00 -27.06
N ARG A 71 -14.75 -7.92 -27.81
CA ARG A 71 -13.42 -7.52 -28.28
C ARG A 71 -12.52 -7.09 -27.13
N ASP A 72 -13.09 -6.39 -26.18
CA ASP A 72 -12.37 -5.69 -25.11
C ASP A 72 -12.40 -6.47 -23.81
N HIS A 73 -13.31 -7.45 -23.67
CA HIS A 73 -13.42 -8.32 -22.48
C HIS A 73 -13.17 -9.79 -22.84
N LYS A 74 -11.91 -10.11 -23.16
CA LYS A 74 -11.47 -11.48 -23.48
C LYS A 74 -10.89 -12.22 -22.28
N HIS A 75 -10.38 -11.47 -21.31
CA HIS A 75 -9.81 -11.97 -20.08
C HIS A 75 -10.18 -11.06 -18.91
N VAL A 76 -10.11 -11.57 -17.69
CA VAL A 76 -10.32 -10.79 -16.47
C VAL A 76 -9.33 -11.24 -15.40
N PHE A 77 -8.78 -10.26 -14.70
CA PHE A 77 -7.91 -10.44 -13.54
C PHE A 77 -8.19 -9.33 -12.52
N ALA A 78 -7.59 -9.42 -11.33
CA ALA A 78 -7.77 -8.43 -10.30
C ALA A 78 -6.43 -8.01 -9.71
N LEU A 79 -6.29 -6.72 -9.38
CA LEU A 79 -5.20 -6.22 -8.54
C LEU A 79 -5.75 -5.48 -7.34
N ARG A 80 -4.92 -5.35 -6.30
CA ARG A 80 -5.15 -4.36 -5.26
C ARG A 80 -3.84 -3.73 -4.80
N PRO A 81 -3.82 -2.41 -4.55
CA PRO A 81 -2.64 -1.77 -3.99
C PRO A 81 -2.38 -2.26 -2.57
N MET A 82 -1.12 -2.38 -2.21
CA MET A 82 -0.68 -2.63 -0.84
C MET A 82 -0.23 -1.35 -0.19
N GLU A 83 -0.25 -1.34 1.13
CA GLU A 83 0.29 -0.26 1.91
C GLU A 83 1.75 0.08 1.58
N THR A 84 2.58 -0.90 1.20
CA THR A 84 4.02 -0.75 0.94
C THR A 84 4.37 -0.31 -0.49
N GLY A 85 3.44 0.32 -1.22
CA GLY A 85 3.68 0.72 -2.62
C GLY A 85 3.57 -0.40 -3.66
N SER A 86 3.73 -1.66 -3.25
CA SER A 86 3.55 -2.84 -4.09
C SER A 86 2.07 -3.16 -4.36
N TRP A 87 1.81 -4.14 -5.23
CA TRP A 87 0.46 -4.55 -5.64
C TRP A 87 0.28 -6.05 -5.53
N VAL A 88 -0.84 -6.51 -5.00
CA VAL A 88 -1.22 -7.93 -5.12
C VAL A 88 -1.91 -8.10 -6.47
N LEU A 89 -1.40 -9.02 -7.28
CA LEU A 89 -2.03 -9.47 -8.53
C LEU A 89 -2.64 -10.85 -8.31
N VAL A 90 -3.90 -11.00 -8.73
CA VAL A 90 -4.57 -12.29 -8.90
C VAL A 90 -4.95 -12.47 -10.37
N GLU A 91 -4.23 -13.34 -11.06
CA GLU A 91 -4.36 -13.55 -12.50
C GLU A 91 -4.67 -15.02 -12.83
N PRO A 92 -5.95 -15.36 -13.06
CA PRO A 92 -6.38 -16.71 -13.40
C PRO A 92 -6.21 -17.02 -14.89
N TRP A 93 -5.18 -17.79 -15.24
CA TRP A 93 -4.99 -18.37 -16.57
C TRP A 93 -5.66 -19.75 -16.68
N TRP A 94 -5.90 -20.19 -17.91
CA TRP A 94 -6.50 -21.51 -18.18
C TRP A 94 -5.69 -22.68 -17.59
N THR A 95 -4.38 -22.48 -17.40
CA THR A 95 -3.45 -23.51 -16.92
C THR A 95 -2.90 -23.25 -15.52
N ARG A 96 -3.15 -22.08 -14.94
CA ARG A 96 -2.58 -21.68 -13.63
C ARG A 96 -3.34 -20.52 -13.00
N LEU A 97 -3.40 -20.50 -11.67
CA LEU A 97 -3.76 -19.31 -10.91
C LEU A 97 -2.48 -18.64 -10.41
N MET A 98 -2.21 -17.42 -10.85
CA MET A 98 -1.08 -16.64 -10.35
C MET A 98 -1.56 -15.68 -9.25
N VAL A 99 -0.97 -15.79 -8.07
CA VAL A 99 -1.14 -14.83 -6.97
C VAL A 99 0.25 -14.36 -6.58
N THR A 100 0.56 -13.09 -6.79
CA THR A 100 1.91 -12.56 -6.57
C THR A 100 1.88 -11.10 -6.13
N VAL A 101 2.94 -10.67 -5.46
CA VAL A 101 3.18 -9.26 -5.13
C VAL A 101 4.09 -8.67 -6.20
N LEU A 102 3.60 -7.66 -6.90
CA LEU A 102 4.33 -6.93 -7.93
C LEU A 102 4.90 -5.62 -7.36
N PRO A 103 6.11 -5.22 -7.79
CA PRO A 103 6.52 -3.83 -7.67
C PRO A 103 5.57 -2.93 -8.48
N SER A 104 5.51 -1.66 -8.10
CA SER A 104 4.68 -0.64 -8.75
C SER A 104 4.95 -0.58 -10.26
N SER A 105 6.22 -0.63 -10.66
CA SER A 105 6.65 -0.60 -12.07
C SER A 105 6.08 -1.75 -12.92
N ASP A 106 5.98 -2.96 -12.36
CA ASP A 106 5.34 -4.09 -13.04
C ASP A 106 3.81 -4.02 -12.98
N ALA A 107 3.24 -3.54 -11.87
CA ALA A 107 1.81 -3.36 -11.73
C ALA A 107 1.25 -2.38 -12.78
N VAL A 108 1.98 -1.30 -13.11
CA VAL A 108 1.55 -0.35 -14.15
C VAL A 108 1.38 -1.03 -15.51
N ARG A 109 2.19 -2.05 -15.84
CA ARG A 109 2.04 -2.81 -17.10
C ARG A 109 0.68 -3.51 -17.16
N PHE A 110 0.24 -4.09 -16.04
CA PHE A 110 -1.07 -4.71 -15.92
C PHE A 110 -2.20 -3.68 -15.93
N LEU A 111 -2.05 -2.55 -15.23
CA LEU A 111 -3.05 -1.48 -15.23
C LEU A 111 -3.23 -0.88 -16.63
N ARG A 112 -2.15 -0.69 -17.38
CA ARG A 112 -2.21 -0.27 -18.79
C ARG A 112 -2.91 -1.28 -19.69
N TRP A 113 -2.76 -2.57 -19.41
CA TRP A 113 -3.55 -3.60 -20.09
C TRP A 113 -5.03 -3.52 -19.68
N GLY A 114 -5.31 -3.25 -18.41
CA GLY A 114 -6.63 -2.90 -17.87
C GLY A 114 -7.31 -1.78 -18.66
N ALA A 115 -6.61 -0.67 -18.86
CA ALA A 115 -7.11 0.50 -19.60
C ALA A 115 -7.41 0.23 -21.09
N ALA A 116 -6.92 -0.87 -21.65
CA ALA A 116 -7.29 -1.27 -23.01
C ALA A 116 -8.70 -1.91 -23.09
N GLY A 117 -9.33 -2.17 -21.95
CA GLY A 117 -10.74 -2.57 -21.84
C GLY A 117 -11.43 -1.73 -20.75
N ASP A 118 -11.84 -2.37 -19.66
CA ASP A 118 -12.50 -1.70 -18.54
C ASP A 118 -11.87 -2.09 -17.20
N MET A 119 -11.76 -1.10 -16.31
CA MET A 119 -11.31 -1.30 -14.93
C MET A 119 -12.41 -0.86 -13.97
N VAL A 120 -12.74 -1.72 -13.01
CA VAL A 120 -13.81 -1.46 -12.04
C VAL A 120 -13.30 -1.75 -10.64
N ARG A 121 -13.39 -0.77 -9.73
CA ARG A 121 -13.14 -0.97 -8.30
C ARG A 121 -14.39 -1.53 -7.64
N LEU A 122 -14.23 -2.64 -6.93
CA LEU A 122 -15.29 -3.25 -6.12
C LEU A 122 -14.76 -3.74 -4.79
N ARG A 123 -15.61 -3.66 -3.77
CA ARG A 123 -15.36 -4.28 -2.46
C ARG A 123 -15.79 -5.75 -2.46
N GLU A 124 -14.92 -6.63 -2.00
CA GLU A 124 -15.25 -8.04 -1.83
C GLU A 124 -16.30 -8.25 -0.72
N ALA A 125 -17.03 -9.36 -0.77
CA ALA A 125 -17.98 -9.75 0.27
C ALA A 125 -17.35 -10.78 1.19
N VAL A 126 -17.28 -10.47 2.49
CA VAL A 126 -16.87 -11.39 3.56
C VAL A 126 -17.98 -11.41 4.62
N PRO A 127 -18.70 -12.54 4.82
CA PRO A 127 -18.62 -13.77 4.04
C PRO A 127 -19.28 -13.58 2.67
N GLY A 128 -18.68 -14.19 1.65
CA GLY A 128 -19.22 -14.18 0.29
C GLY A 128 -20.37 -15.17 0.08
N ARG A 129 -21.00 -15.11 -1.09
CA ARG A 129 -22.02 -16.08 -1.55
C ARG A 129 -21.52 -16.93 -2.73
N GLY A 130 -20.20 -17.08 -2.86
CA GLY A 130 -19.58 -17.93 -3.89
C GLY A 130 -19.99 -19.39 -3.74
N ASN A 131 -20.14 -20.11 -4.85
CA ASN A 131 -20.52 -21.53 -4.86
C ASN A 131 -19.43 -22.39 -5.52
N GLN A 132 -18.98 -23.45 -4.83
CA GLN A 132 -17.96 -24.39 -5.30
C GLN A 132 -18.50 -25.52 -6.20
N LEU A 133 -19.84 -25.71 -6.28
CA LEU A 133 -20.49 -26.80 -7.01
C LEU A 133 -20.41 -26.68 -8.54
N LYS A 134 -19.55 -25.82 -9.10
CA LYS A 134 -19.42 -25.58 -10.54
C LYS A 134 -18.03 -25.95 -11.04
N GLY A 135 -17.96 -27.07 -11.78
CA GLY A 135 -16.72 -27.70 -12.24
C GLY A 135 -15.95 -27.01 -13.39
N TRP A 136 -16.29 -25.77 -13.76
CA TRP A 136 -15.58 -25.01 -14.79
C TRP A 136 -14.91 -23.77 -14.16
N PHE A 137 -13.60 -23.87 -13.92
CA PHE A 137 -12.77 -22.82 -13.33
C PHE A 137 -12.10 -21.99 -14.43
N ASN A 138 -12.80 -20.96 -14.90
CA ASN A 138 -12.22 -19.99 -15.84
C ASN A 138 -12.01 -18.63 -15.16
N CYS A 139 -11.35 -17.70 -15.85
CA CYS A 139 -11.00 -16.39 -15.30
C CYS A 139 -12.21 -15.63 -14.71
N ALA A 140 -13.38 -15.66 -15.36
CA ALA A 140 -14.58 -15.00 -14.85
C ALA A 140 -15.13 -15.66 -13.58
N VAL A 141 -15.16 -17.00 -13.54
CA VAL A 141 -15.60 -17.73 -12.34
C VAL A 141 -14.65 -17.50 -11.17
N MET A 142 -13.34 -17.50 -11.43
CA MET A 142 -12.32 -17.33 -10.40
C MET A 142 -12.28 -15.92 -9.81
N VAL A 143 -12.38 -14.88 -10.65
CA VAL A 143 -12.48 -13.49 -10.17
C VAL A 143 -13.82 -13.25 -9.46
N GLY A 144 -14.92 -13.80 -9.96
CA GLY A 144 -16.20 -13.75 -9.25
C GLY A 144 -16.12 -14.39 -7.86
N PHE A 145 -15.44 -15.54 -7.75
CA PHE A 145 -15.21 -16.23 -6.48
C PHE A 145 -14.30 -15.45 -5.54
N LEU A 146 -13.21 -14.84 -6.06
CA LEU A 146 -12.33 -13.94 -5.31
C LEU A 146 -13.13 -12.82 -4.64
N LEU A 147 -14.07 -12.21 -5.38
CA LEU A 147 -14.92 -11.13 -4.87
C LEU A 147 -16.06 -11.62 -3.94
N GLY A 148 -16.16 -12.93 -3.68
CA GLY A 148 -17.25 -13.51 -2.90
C GLY A 148 -18.62 -13.45 -3.60
N ARG A 149 -18.65 -13.33 -4.93
CA ARG A 149 -19.90 -13.26 -5.71
C ARG A 149 -20.36 -14.64 -6.15
N SER A 150 -21.67 -14.85 -6.12
CA SER A 150 -22.27 -16.00 -6.82
C SER A 150 -22.32 -15.67 -8.30
N SER A 151 -21.57 -16.41 -9.12
CA SER A 151 -21.54 -16.19 -10.57
C SER A 151 -22.18 -17.36 -11.32
N TRP A 152 -23.18 -17.04 -12.16
CA TRP A 152 -23.68 -17.90 -13.24
C TRP A 152 -23.10 -17.50 -14.60
N VAL A 153 -22.13 -16.58 -14.60
CA VAL A 153 -21.57 -15.99 -15.80
C VAL A 153 -20.20 -16.61 -16.12
N TRP A 154 -20.06 -17.07 -17.36
CA TRP A 154 -18.89 -17.83 -17.81
C TRP A 154 -17.95 -17.02 -18.70
N THR A 155 -18.32 -15.79 -19.03
CA THR A 155 -17.52 -14.91 -19.89
C THR A 155 -17.12 -13.65 -19.11
N PRO A 156 -15.92 -13.09 -19.38
CA PRO A 156 -15.50 -11.83 -18.77
C PRO A 156 -16.53 -10.72 -18.99
N HIS A 157 -17.09 -10.58 -20.20
CA HIS A 157 -18.09 -9.53 -20.48
C HIS A 157 -19.39 -9.67 -19.68
N ALA A 158 -19.86 -10.91 -19.46
CA ALA A 158 -21.05 -11.13 -18.65
C ALA A 158 -20.78 -10.85 -17.17
N LEU A 159 -19.58 -11.17 -16.67
CA LEU A 159 -19.14 -10.77 -15.34
C LEU A 159 -19.04 -9.25 -15.21
N TYR A 160 -18.44 -8.56 -16.18
CA TYR A 160 -18.39 -7.11 -16.21
C TYR A 160 -19.78 -6.49 -16.05
N LYS A 161 -20.76 -6.89 -16.88
CA LYS A 161 -22.14 -6.40 -16.80
C LYS A 161 -22.79 -6.63 -15.44
N GLN A 162 -22.50 -7.78 -14.82
CA GLN A 162 -22.97 -8.07 -13.48
C GLN A 162 -22.33 -7.10 -12.47
N LEU A 163 -21.01 -6.98 -12.47
CA LEU A 163 -20.28 -6.18 -11.48
C LEU A 163 -20.59 -4.68 -11.58
N VAL A 164 -20.66 -4.10 -12.78
CA VAL A 164 -20.96 -2.67 -12.95
C VAL A 164 -22.40 -2.31 -12.54
N SER A 165 -23.29 -3.30 -12.44
CA SER A 165 -24.66 -3.09 -11.94
C SER A 165 -24.75 -3.12 -10.41
N GLU A 166 -23.67 -3.48 -9.71
CA GLU A 166 -23.62 -3.52 -8.26
C GLU A 166 -23.48 -2.10 -7.66
N THR A 167 -24.17 -1.86 -6.55
CA THR A 167 -23.99 -0.62 -5.78
C THR A 167 -22.56 -0.52 -5.27
N GLY A 168 -21.88 0.59 -5.56
CA GLY A 168 -20.50 0.84 -5.16
C GLY A 168 -19.44 0.34 -6.15
N ALA A 169 -19.85 -0.12 -7.34
CA ALA A 169 -18.93 -0.33 -8.44
C ALA A 169 -18.51 1.04 -9.03
N GLU A 170 -17.21 1.30 -9.07
CA GLU A 170 -16.65 2.54 -9.59
C GLU A 170 -15.70 2.25 -10.75
N HIS A 171 -15.82 3.01 -11.83
CA HIS A 171 -14.87 2.90 -12.95
C HIS A 171 -13.55 3.57 -12.58
N GLU A 172 -12.46 2.90 -12.89
CA GLU A 172 -11.11 3.37 -12.56
C GLU A 172 -10.37 3.85 -13.80
N ASP A 173 -9.69 4.98 -13.63
CA ASP A 173 -8.68 5.49 -14.55
C ASP A 173 -7.28 5.18 -13.99
N VAL A 174 -6.35 4.82 -14.87
CA VAL A 174 -5.01 4.36 -14.45
C VAL A 174 -4.23 5.48 -13.78
N GLU A 175 -4.24 6.69 -14.35
CA GLU A 175 -3.48 7.81 -13.79
C GLU A 175 -4.03 8.20 -12.42
N SER A 176 -5.35 8.34 -12.31
CA SER A 176 -6.02 8.69 -11.06
C SER A 176 -5.75 7.66 -9.95
N LEU A 177 -5.84 6.36 -10.28
CA LEU A 177 -5.54 5.26 -9.38
C LEU A 177 -4.07 5.27 -8.91
N LEU A 178 -3.13 5.48 -9.84
CA LEU A 178 -1.70 5.55 -9.51
C LEU A 178 -1.38 6.76 -8.63
N VAL A 179 -1.94 7.93 -8.93
CA VAL A 179 -1.76 9.15 -8.12
C VAL A 179 -2.33 8.95 -6.71
N GLU A 180 -3.54 8.38 -6.59
CA GLU A 180 -4.15 8.08 -5.28
C GLU A 180 -3.23 7.17 -4.44
N HIS A 181 -2.73 6.10 -5.06
CA HIS A 181 -1.84 5.13 -4.42
C HIS A 181 -0.50 5.77 -4.02
N PHE A 182 0.16 6.46 -4.94
CA PHE A 182 1.44 7.14 -4.70
C PHE A 182 1.31 8.13 -3.56
N ARG A 183 0.28 8.98 -3.60
CA ARG A 183 0.05 9.99 -2.56
C ARG A 183 -0.08 9.34 -1.19
N LYS A 184 -0.90 8.29 -1.05
CA LYS A 184 -1.10 7.58 0.21
C LYS A 184 0.23 7.04 0.77
N VAL A 185 1.02 6.40 -0.09
CA VAL A 185 2.28 5.77 0.30
C VAL A 185 3.33 6.81 0.66
N LEU A 186 3.51 7.84 -0.19
CA LEU A 186 4.49 8.91 0.01
C LEU A 186 4.16 9.75 1.25
N ASP A 187 2.92 10.21 1.41
CA ASP A 187 2.51 11.02 2.56
C ASP A 187 2.76 10.30 3.89
N ARG A 188 2.40 9.02 3.96
CA ARG A 188 2.59 8.22 5.18
C ARG A 188 4.07 8.08 5.52
N ASN A 189 4.88 7.72 4.53
CA ASN A 189 6.30 7.52 4.72
C ASN A 189 7.02 8.83 5.05
N MET A 190 6.69 9.92 4.35
CA MET A 190 7.30 11.23 4.54
C MET A 190 6.95 11.82 5.91
N ARG A 191 5.68 11.70 6.36
CA ARG A 191 5.30 12.08 7.74
C ARG A 191 6.15 11.41 8.81
N ARG A 192 6.52 10.14 8.61
CA ARG A 192 7.37 9.38 9.53
C ARG A 192 8.85 9.78 9.44
N ALA A 193 9.36 10.07 8.24
CA ALA A 193 10.75 10.47 8.07
C ALA A 193 11.02 11.90 8.57
N LEU A 194 10.07 12.81 8.38
CA LEU A 194 10.20 14.21 8.78
C LEU A 194 9.80 14.47 10.23
N SER A 195 9.24 13.48 10.94
CA SER A 195 8.94 13.63 12.36
C SER A 195 10.23 13.63 13.16
N LEU A 196 10.60 14.79 13.70
CA LEU A 196 11.72 14.93 14.64
C LEU A 196 11.22 14.80 16.08
N ASP A 197 11.96 14.04 16.89
CA ASP A 197 11.68 13.94 18.32
C ASP A 197 11.87 15.30 19.01
N ALA A 198 10.95 15.66 19.90
CA ALA A 198 11.02 16.91 20.67
C ALA A 198 12.32 17.05 21.51
N ARG A 199 13.01 15.94 21.78
CA ARG A 199 14.32 15.92 22.45
C ARG A 199 15.46 16.37 21.52
N ILE A 200 15.34 16.07 20.23
CA ILE A 200 16.32 16.45 19.20
C ILE A 200 16.13 17.92 18.81
N ALA A 201 14.90 18.43 18.86
CA ALA A 201 14.60 19.85 18.61
C ALA A 201 15.27 20.84 19.59
N ARG A 202 15.95 20.36 20.65
CA ARG A 202 16.75 21.18 21.58
C ARG A 202 18.26 21.02 21.41
N ARG A 203 18.69 20.30 20.38
CA ARG A 203 20.10 20.03 20.06
C ARG A 203 20.64 21.09 19.11
N SER A 204 21.94 21.03 18.82
CA SER A 204 22.57 21.93 17.85
C SER A 204 21.99 21.75 16.44
N THR A 205 22.07 22.78 15.60
CA THR A 205 21.65 22.73 14.18
C THR A 205 22.27 21.55 13.43
N ALA A 206 23.55 21.27 13.68
CA ALA A 206 24.25 20.13 13.08
C ALA A 206 23.62 18.78 13.45
N GLU A 207 23.22 18.61 14.72
CA GLU A 207 22.58 17.38 15.18
C GLU A 207 21.17 17.23 14.63
N ILE A 208 20.40 18.32 14.55
CA ILE A 208 19.05 18.33 13.97
C ILE A 208 19.12 17.98 12.47
N LEU A 209 19.99 18.66 11.71
CA LEU A 209 20.18 18.39 10.28
C LEU A 209 20.67 16.97 10.03
N THR A 210 21.60 16.46 10.85
CA THR A 210 22.11 15.09 10.70
C THR A 210 21.00 14.05 10.92
N GLU A 211 20.16 14.25 11.94
CA GLU A 211 19.02 13.35 12.18
C GLU A 211 18.03 13.38 11.02
N LEU A 212 17.65 14.59 10.58
CA LEU A 212 16.72 14.78 9.49
C LEU A 212 17.27 14.17 8.19
N ALA A 213 18.54 14.43 7.89
CA ALA A 213 19.26 13.86 6.75
C ALA A 213 19.28 12.33 6.81
N ARG A 214 19.54 11.73 7.98
CA ARG A 214 19.51 10.27 8.15
C ARG A 214 18.14 9.71 7.86
N ASN A 215 17.08 10.30 8.41
CA ASN A 215 15.72 9.82 8.24
C ASN A 215 15.25 9.93 6.78
N ILE A 216 15.51 11.08 6.14
CA ILE A 216 15.23 11.28 4.72
C ILE A 216 16.02 10.27 3.88
N LEU A 217 17.31 10.12 4.14
CA LEU A 217 18.17 9.22 3.37
C LEU A 217 17.75 7.75 3.52
N SER A 218 17.43 7.30 4.74
CA SER A 218 16.85 5.97 4.98
C SER A 218 15.57 5.75 4.17
N LEU A 219 14.71 6.78 4.08
CA LEU A 219 13.47 6.68 3.34
C LEU A 219 13.71 6.62 1.82
N ILE A 220 14.43 7.59 1.25
CA ILE A 220 14.59 7.69 -0.21
C ILE A 220 15.42 6.54 -0.79
N MET A 221 16.30 5.92 0.01
CA MET A 221 17.07 4.75 -0.41
C MET A 221 16.30 3.43 -0.26
N SER A 222 15.16 3.44 0.45
CA SER A 222 14.37 2.23 0.67
C SER A 222 13.85 1.65 -0.65
N ARG A 223 13.74 0.32 -0.71
CA ARG A 223 13.23 -0.38 -1.90
C ARG A 223 11.87 0.14 -2.37
N GLU A 224 10.98 0.46 -1.43
CA GLU A 224 9.63 0.97 -1.69
C GLU A 224 9.67 2.32 -2.42
N ILE A 225 10.44 3.29 -1.89
CA ILE A 225 10.51 4.63 -2.48
C ILE A 225 11.31 4.64 -3.77
N ILE A 226 12.36 3.84 -3.88
CA ILE A 226 13.13 3.67 -5.13
C ILE A 226 12.23 3.14 -6.25
N ASP A 227 11.39 2.13 -5.99
CA ASP A 227 10.48 1.59 -7.00
C ASP A 227 9.39 2.60 -7.41
N LEU A 228 8.84 3.37 -6.45
CA LEU A 228 7.91 4.46 -6.78
C LEU A 228 8.58 5.56 -7.60
N HIS A 229 9.80 5.97 -7.25
CA HIS A 229 10.55 6.98 -8.00
C HIS A 229 10.86 6.51 -9.42
N HIS A 230 11.35 5.27 -9.56
CA HIS A 230 11.60 4.65 -10.85
C HIS A 230 10.32 4.58 -11.72
N THR A 231 9.19 4.20 -11.10
CA THR A 231 7.89 4.17 -11.78
C THR A 231 7.45 5.57 -12.23
N ALA A 232 7.60 6.59 -11.37
CA ALA A 232 7.28 7.97 -11.72
C ALA A 232 8.08 8.46 -12.92
N ILE A 233 9.35 8.06 -13.05
CA ILE A 233 10.20 8.41 -14.19
C ILE A 233 9.75 7.69 -15.46
N ILE A 234 9.57 6.37 -15.41
CA ILE A 234 9.21 5.57 -16.60
C ILE A 234 7.86 6.01 -17.18
N GLU A 235 6.92 6.36 -16.32
CA GLU A 235 5.54 6.63 -16.72
C GLU A 235 5.25 8.13 -16.86
N ALA A 236 6.23 9.02 -16.62
CA ALA A 236 6.06 10.48 -16.65
C ALA A 236 5.44 11.03 -17.95
N GLU A 237 5.84 10.48 -19.10
CA GLU A 237 5.29 10.92 -20.40
C GLU A 237 3.84 10.49 -20.61
N ARG A 238 3.41 9.37 -19.99
CA ARG A 238 2.07 8.81 -20.17
C ARG A 238 1.10 9.31 -19.12
N PHE A 239 1.58 9.42 -17.88
CA PHE A 239 0.83 9.78 -16.68
C PHE A 239 1.58 10.89 -15.92
N PRO A 240 1.60 12.12 -16.45
CA PRO A 240 2.35 13.23 -15.85
C PRO A 240 1.93 13.53 -14.41
N GLY A 241 0.68 13.24 -14.03
CA GLY A 241 0.19 13.37 -12.67
C GLY A 241 0.94 12.50 -11.66
N VAL A 242 1.47 11.33 -12.08
CA VAL A 242 2.26 10.45 -11.21
C VAL A 242 3.62 11.09 -10.87
N ALA A 243 4.30 11.64 -11.87
CA ALA A 243 5.56 12.36 -11.68
C ALA A 243 5.35 13.62 -10.83
N GLN A 244 4.28 14.38 -11.09
CA GLN A 244 3.92 15.55 -10.30
C GLN A 244 3.61 15.17 -8.84
N CYS A 245 2.87 14.08 -8.62
CA CYS A 245 2.58 13.57 -7.29
C CYS A 245 3.86 13.21 -6.53
N TYR A 246 4.85 12.58 -7.18
CA TYR A 246 6.13 12.30 -6.54
C TYR A 246 6.88 13.58 -6.16
N GLN A 247 6.92 14.57 -7.05
CA GLN A 247 7.53 15.86 -6.78
C GLN A 247 6.90 16.56 -5.56
N ASP A 248 5.56 16.51 -5.46
CA ASP A 248 4.79 17.23 -4.44
C ASP A 248 4.78 16.54 -3.07
N HIS A 249 4.81 15.21 -3.06
CA HIS A 249 4.64 14.41 -1.85
C HIS A 249 5.92 13.74 -1.36
N ALA A 250 7.01 13.77 -2.14
CA ALA A 250 8.31 13.24 -1.74
C ALA A 250 9.41 14.31 -1.77
N GLU A 251 9.68 14.90 -2.94
CA GLU A 251 10.82 15.81 -3.14
C GLU A 251 10.67 17.14 -2.39
N ARG A 252 9.61 17.89 -2.67
CA ARG A 252 9.38 19.22 -2.09
C ARG A 252 9.28 19.19 -0.57
N PRO A 253 8.55 18.26 0.08
CA PRO A 253 8.48 18.20 1.54
C PRO A 253 9.83 17.93 2.19
N ALA A 254 10.65 17.04 1.59
CA ALA A 254 11.97 16.72 2.14
C ALA A 254 12.93 17.91 2.05
N VAL A 255 12.94 18.63 0.92
CA VAL A 255 13.73 19.85 0.76
C VAL A 255 13.24 20.96 1.69
N SER A 256 11.92 21.17 1.78
CA SER A 256 11.32 22.18 2.67
C SER A 256 11.72 21.95 4.13
N ALA A 257 11.68 20.70 4.60
CA ALA A 257 12.07 20.39 5.98
C ALA A 257 13.53 20.73 6.28
N ILE A 258 14.43 20.51 5.32
CA ILE A 258 15.85 20.89 5.45
C ILE A 258 15.98 22.42 5.46
N ALA A 259 15.30 23.10 4.53
CA ALA A 259 15.32 24.55 4.42
C ALA A 259 14.80 25.22 5.70
N ASP A 260 13.77 24.67 6.32
CA ASP A 260 13.19 25.21 7.57
C ASP A 260 14.18 25.14 8.74
N VAL A 261 14.96 24.06 8.86
CA VAL A 261 16.02 23.96 9.87
C VAL A 261 17.13 24.96 9.61
N LEU A 262 17.58 25.10 8.36
CA LEU A 262 18.61 26.07 7.99
C LEU A 262 18.17 27.52 8.21
N ARG A 263 16.92 27.84 7.85
CA ARG A 263 16.30 29.15 8.05
C ARG A 263 16.21 29.49 9.54
N SER A 264 15.76 28.55 10.36
CA SER A 264 15.66 28.75 11.82
C SER A 264 17.03 29.04 12.45
N ALA A 265 18.08 28.37 12.00
CA ALA A 265 19.44 28.59 12.49
C ALA A 265 20.04 29.93 12.02
N ALA A 266 19.75 30.34 10.78
CA ALA A 266 20.13 31.66 10.27
C ALA A 266 19.42 32.80 11.03
N GLU A 267 18.12 32.65 11.30
CA GLU A 267 17.34 33.60 12.11
C GLU A 267 17.84 33.69 13.57
N ALA A 268 18.38 32.59 14.11
CA ALA A 268 19.02 32.55 15.42
C ALA A 268 20.46 33.15 15.42
N GLY A 269 20.99 33.53 14.24
CA GLY A 269 22.32 34.11 14.10
C GLY A 269 23.47 33.12 14.19
N GLU A 270 23.22 31.82 13.99
CA GLU A 270 24.27 30.80 14.01
C GLU A 270 25.23 30.92 12.80
N PHE A 271 24.71 31.36 11.65
CA PHE A 271 25.48 31.63 10.43
C PHE A 271 24.73 32.61 9.52
N ALA A 272 25.45 33.22 8.58
CA ALA A 272 24.86 34.10 7.57
C ALA A 272 24.49 33.29 6.32
N MET A 273 23.23 33.39 5.88
CA MET A 273 22.72 32.63 4.74
C MET A 273 21.68 33.45 3.96
N GLU A 274 21.85 33.56 2.65
CA GLU A 274 20.93 34.30 1.78
C GLU A 274 19.78 33.44 1.23
N ASP A 275 20.05 32.17 0.89
CA ASP A 275 19.06 31.28 0.25
C ASP A 275 19.03 29.86 0.90
N PRO A 276 18.24 29.68 1.97
CA PRO A 276 18.09 28.38 2.63
C PRO A 276 17.58 27.27 1.71
N ASP A 277 16.76 27.62 0.73
CA ASP A 277 16.19 26.67 -0.22
C ASP A 277 17.26 26.15 -1.17
N ALA A 278 18.17 27.00 -1.68
CA ALA A 278 19.30 26.56 -2.50
C ALA A 278 20.25 25.63 -1.73
N PHE A 279 20.52 25.92 -0.45
CA PHE A 279 21.34 25.04 0.40
C PHE A 279 20.64 23.71 0.70
N ALA A 280 19.32 23.71 0.89
CA ALA A 280 18.56 22.49 1.08
C ALA A 280 18.59 21.58 -0.16
N HIS A 281 18.44 22.16 -1.37
CA HIS A 281 18.61 21.42 -2.62
C HIS A 281 20.03 20.86 -2.76
N SER A 282 21.05 21.64 -2.40
CA SER A 282 22.45 21.21 -2.43
C SER A 282 22.71 20.05 -1.46
N LEU A 283 22.16 20.12 -0.24
CA LEU A 283 22.23 19.01 0.72
C LEU A 283 21.55 17.75 0.17
N MET A 284 20.36 17.88 -0.43
CA MET A 284 19.65 16.76 -1.06
C MET A 284 20.49 16.10 -2.16
N GLY A 285 21.15 16.90 -3.00
CA GLY A 285 22.07 16.41 -4.03
C GLY A 285 23.25 15.63 -3.44
N LEU A 286 23.90 16.17 -2.39
CA LEU A 286 25.00 15.52 -1.69
C LEU A 286 24.58 14.21 -1.02
N MET A 287 23.40 14.18 -0.40
CA MET A 287 22.85 12.99 0.25
C MET A 287 22.60 11.86 -0.75
N ARG A 288 22.02 12.17 -1.93
CA ARG A 288 21.75 11.17 -2.97
C ARG A 288 23.04 10.62 -3.57
N GLY A 289 23.94 11.52 -3.96
CA GLY A 289 25.14 11.18 -4.71
C GLY A 289 24.84 10.23 -5.89
N THR A 290 25.80 9.37 -6.22
CA THR A 290 25.63 8.35 -7.28
C THR A 290 24.86 7.12 -6.80
N LEU A 291 24.86 6.84 -5.49
CA LEU A 291 24.23 5.62 -4.94
C LEU A 291 22.73 5.58 -5.23
N HIS A 292 22.04 6.72 -5.15
CA HIS A 292 20.61 6.79 -5.47
C HIS A 292 20.33 6.27 -6.89
N LEU A 293 21.13 6.73 -7.86
CA LEU A 293 21.03 6.30 -9.24
C LEU A 293 21.35 4.81 -9.37
N ASP A 294 22.43 4.34 -8.73
CA ASP A 294 22.82 2.92 -8.77
C ASP A 294 21.75 1.99 -8.20
N LEU A 295 20.99 2.43 -7.19
CA LEU A 295 19.83 1.71 -6.65
C LEU A 295 18.68 1.68 -7.65
N MET A 296 18.36 2.82 -8.27
CA MET A 296 17.27 2.91 -9.26
C MET A 296 17.50 2.02 -10.47
N ILE A 297 18.74 1.92 -10.95
CA ILE A 297 19.11 1.09 -12.10
C ILE A 297 19.46 -0.36 -11.70
N GLY A 298 19.33 -0.71 -10.42
CA GLY A 298 19.49 -2.08 -9.92
C GLY A 298 20.94 -2.59 -9.88
N ILE A 299 21.93 -1.70 -9.86
CA ILE A 299 23.36 -2.05 -9.77
C ILE A 299 23.82 -2.14 -8.31
N ALA A 300 23.28 -1.31 -7.43
CA ALA A 300 23.65 -1.32 -6.01
C ALA A 300 22.71 -2.17 -5.15
N ALA A 301 23.28 -2.75 -4.09
CA ALA A 301 22.50 -3.30 -2.98
C ALA A 301 22.01 -2.17 -2.06
N GLN A 302 20.97 -2.46 -1.27
CA GLN A 302 20.43 -1.52 -0.29
C GLN A 302 21.51 -1.15 0.74
N PRO A 303 21.72 0.15 1.03
CA PRO A 303 22.72 0.59 2.00
C PRO A 303 22.38 0.11 3.41
N THR A 304 23.40 -0.17 4.20
CA THR A 304 23.23 -0.48 5.62
C THR A 304 22.86 0.78 6.41
N PRO A 305 22.29 0.65 7.63
CA PRO A 305 22.07 1.80 8.51
C PRO A 305 23.36 2.61 8.80
N GLU A 306 24.51 1.93 8.85
CA GLU A 306 25.83 2.57 9.05
C GLU A 306 26.23 3.39 7.81
N ASP A 307 26.01 2.85 6.61
CA ASP A 307 26.25 3.59 5.36
C ASP A 307 25.37 4.84 5.28
N ILE A 308 24.10 4.72 5.68
CA ILE A 308 23.16 5.85 5.73
C ILE A 308 23.66 6.91 6.72
N ASP A 309 24.02 6.54 7.94
CA ASP A 309 24.49 7.49 8.96
C ASP A 309 25.78 8.20 8.53
N TYR A 310 26.74 7.45 7.97
CA TYR A 310 27.98 7.99 7.44
C TYR A 310 27.71 9.03 6.35
N ARG A 311 26.85 8.70 5.37
CA ARG A 311 26.49 9.60 4.26
C ARG A 311 25.76 10.85 4.73
N ALA A 312 24.81 10.70 5.65
CA ALA A 312 24.07 11.82 6.23
C ALA A 312 25.03 12.81 6.93
N ARG A 313 25.92 12.30 7.79
CA ARG A 313 26.93 13.12 8.48
C ARG A 313 27.88 13.81 7.50
N ALA A 314 28.38 13.07 6.51
CA ALA A 314 29.32 13.62 5.53
C ALA A 314 28.68 14.75 4.70
N ALA A 315 27.43 14.57 4.26
CA ALA A 315 26.71 15.57 3.49
C ALA A 315 26.44 16.84 4.33
N VAL A 316 26.00 16.67 5.59
CA VAL A 316 25.75 17.78 6.51
C VAL A 316 27.04 18.52 6.86
N ASP A 317 28.13 17.82 7.14
CA ASP A 317 29.44 18.40 7.44
C ASP A 317 29.96 19.26 6.28
N VAL A 318 29.82 18.80 5.03
CA VAL A 318 30.18 19.58 3.84
C VAL A 318 29.34 20.85 3.73
N ILE A 319 28.03 20.76 3.92
CA ILE A 319 27.14 21.92 3.84
C ILE A 319 27.45 22.94 4.94
N LEU A 320 27.60 22.51 6.19
CA LEU A 320 27.88 23.43 7.29
C LEU A 320 29.26 24.09 7.18
N LYS A 321 30.25 23.44 6.56
CA LYS A 321 31.56 24.06 6.27
C LYS A 321 31.53 25.10 5.15
N SER A 322 30.46 25.11 4.35
CA SER A 322 30.28 26.09 3.27
C SER A 322 29.50 27.34 3.70
N LEU A 323 29.04 27.39 4.95
CA LEU A 323 28.36 28.51 5.61
C LEU A 323 29.33 29.30 6.50
#